data_AF-A0A845ZKD7-F1
#
_entry.id   AF-A0A845ZKD7-F1
#
_cell.length_a   1.000
_cell.length_b   1.000
_cell.length_c   1.000
_cell.angle_alpha   90.00
_cell.angle_beta   90.00
_cell.angle_gamma   90.00
#
_symmetry.space_group_name_H-M   'P 1'
#
loop_
_entity.id
_entity.type
_entity.pdbx_description
1 polymer ?
#
loop_
_entity_poly.entity_id
_entity_poly.type
_entity_poly.pdbx_seq_one_letter_code
_entity_poly.pdbx_strand_id
1 'polypeptide(L)'
;MHELPIPVDIGNDPKATEMVRLWLAHNRPNVALKLGLHAGSDNSSFDEREFWGILLSDIAHHVANGLDQRFGYDRKETMNEIIEVFVENASKSPPGVDGE
;
A
#
# COMPACT_ATOMS: atom_id res chain seq x y z
N MET A 1 -0.15 -14.76 15.68
CA MET A 1 0.01 -13.70 14.67
C MET A 1 0.73 -14.31 13.47
N HIS A 2 0.25 -14.06 12.24
CA HIS A 2 0.88 -14.58 11.02
C HIS A 2 1.42 -13.40 10.24
N GLU A 3 2.68 -13.02 10.51
CA GLU A 3 3.36 -11.91 9.84
C GLU A 3 4.12 -12.38 8.60
N LEU A 4 4.21 -11.52 7.59
CA LEU A 4 5.11 -11.74 6.46
C LEU A 4 6.56 -11.53 6.92
N PRO A 5 7.50 -12.37 6.48
CA PRO A 5 8.91 -12.15 6.78
C PRO A 5 9.40 -10.89 6.06
N ILE A 6 10.41 -10.22 6.65
CA ILE A 6 11.12 -9.15 5.97
C ILE A 6 11.80 -9.74 4.72
N PRO A 7 11.64 -9.15 3.53
CA PRO A 7 12.34 -9.61 2.34
C PRO A 7 13.86 -9.62 2.57
N VAL A 8 14.53 -10.67 2.10
CA VAL A 8 15.97 -10.90 2.35
C VAL A 8 16.82 -9.70 1.94
N ASP A 9 16.48 -9.08 0.82
CA ASP A 9 17.21 -7.95 0.24
C ASP A 9 17.09 -6.67 1.07
N ILE A 10 15.99 -6.53 1.84
CA ILE A 10 15.71 -5.39 2.71
C ILE A 10 16.37 -5.56 4.07
N GLY A 11 16.49 -6.79 4.57
CA GLY A 11 17.05 -7.08 5.89
C GLY A 11 18.50 -6.63 6.11
N ASN A 12 19.25 -6.37 5.02
CA ASN A 12 20.63 -5.92 5.07
C ASN A 12 20.81 -4.42 4.77
N ASP A 13 19.74 -3.70 4.43
CA ASP A 13 19.83 -2.26 4.14
C ASP A 13 19.59 -1.43 5.42
N PRO A 14 20.63 -0.77 5.97
CA PRO A 14 20.48 0.03 7.19
C PRO A 14 19.63 1.30 7.00
N LYS A 15 19.28 1.66 5.76
CA LYS A 15 18.39 2.78 5.44
C LYS A 15 16.96 2.33 5.12
N ALA A 16 16.71 1.02 5.06
CA ALA A 16 15.38 0.49 4.83
C ALA A 16 14.40 1.02 5.89
N THR A 17 13.24 1.45 5.42
CA THR A 17 12.18 2.00 6.28
C THR A 17 10.88 1.32 5.93
N GLU A 18 10.24 0.68 6.92
CA GLU A 18 8.88 0.16 6.77
C GLU A 18 7.90 1.35 6.68
N MET A 19 7.23 1.48 5.53
CA MET A 19 6.27 2.57 5.27
C MET A 19 4.85 2.19 5.68
N VAL A 20 4.44 0.95 5.41
CA VAL A 20 3.09 0.45 5.65
C VAL A 20 3.15 -0.98 6.16
N ARG A 21 2.30 -1.30 7.14
CA ARG A 21 2.04 -2.66 7.57
C ARG A 21 0.54 -2.89 7.70
N LEU A 22 0.03 -3.94 7.06
CA LEU A 22 -1.40 -4.22 6.95
C LEU A 22 -1.72 -5.61 7.51
N TRP A 23 -2.84 -5.70 8.24
CA TRP A 23 -3.39 -6.94 8.75
C TRP A 23 -4.89 -7.05 8.46
N LEU A 24 -5.34 -8.27 8.24
CA LEU A 24 -6.75 -8.62 8.36
C LEU A 24 -6.99 -9.13 9.79
N ALA A 25 -7.68 -8.33 10.59
CA ALA A 25 -8.01 -8.67 11.98
C ALA A 25 -9.38 -8.09 12.33
N HIS A 26 -10.15 -8.81 13.16
CA HIS A 26 -11.53 -8.41 13.54
C HIS A 26 -12.44 -8.16 12.33
N ASN A 27 -12.32 -8.99 11.28
CA ASN A 27 -13.08 -8.88 10.02
C ASN A 27 -12.91 -7.55 9.28
N ARG A 28 -11.82 -6.81 9.53
CA ARG A 28 -11.51 -5.56 8.84
C ARG A 28 -10.01 -5.42 8.53
N PRO A 29 -9.63 -4.63 7.52
CA PRO A 29 -8.26 -4.17 7.37
C PRO A 29 -7.84 -3.29 8.55
N ASN A 30 -6.64 -3.50 9.06
CA ASN A 30 -5.99 -2.63 10.04
C ASN A 30 -4.62 -2.25 9.48
N VAL A 31 -4.26 -0.98 9.52
CA VAL A 31 -3.05 -0.46 8.87
C VAL A 31 -2.26 0.37 9.86
N ALA A 32 -0.95 0.15 9.91
CA ALA A 32 0.01 1.06 10.53
C ALA A 32 0.78 1.77 9.42
N LEU A 33 0.85 3.10 9.49
CA LEU A 33 1.49 3.95 8.49
C LEU A 33 2.61 4.77 9.12
N LYS A 34 3.75 4.86 8.43
CA LYS A 34 4.80 5.82 8.75
C LYS A 34 4.64 7.05 7.87
N LEU A 35 4.02 8.07 8.43
CA LEU A 35 3.83 9.38 7.79
C LEU A 35 4.94 10.35 8.20
N GLY A 36 5.17 11.37 7.37
CA GLY A 36 6.09 12.47 7.64
C GLY A 36 7.53 12.22 7.24
N LEU A 37 7.80 11.21 6.41
CA LEU A 37 9.15 10.96 5.89
C LEU A 37 9.57 12.04 4.88
N HIS A 38 8.60 12.58 4.14
CA HIS A 38 8.81 13.60 3.11
C HIS A 38 8.02 14.90 3.40
N ALA A 39 7.20 14.94 4.45
CA ALA A 39 6.52 16.15 4.88
C ALA A 39 7.49 17.15 5.52
N GLY A 40 7.60 18.34 4.93
CA GLY A 40 8.19 19.51 5.60
C GLY A 40 9.71 19.62 5.55
N SER A 41 10.41 18.84 4.72
CA SER A 41 11.80 19.18 4.40
C SER A 41 11.85 20.17 3.24
N ASP A 42 12.33 21.39 3.49
CA ASP A 42 12.54 22.44 2.47
C ASP A 42 13.45 21.99 1.30
N ASN A 43 14.10 20.84 1.44
CA ASN A 43 15.00 20.22 0.48
C ASN A 43 14.48 18.92 -0.16
N SER A 44 13.27 18.43 0.15
CA SER A 44 12.71 17.31 -0.61
C SER A 44 11.98 17.84 -1.84
N SER A 45 12.49 17.52 -3.02
CA SER A 45 11.84 17.77 -4.30
C SER A 45 10.56 16.92 -4.51
N PHE A 46 10.05 16.27 -3.47
CA PHE A 46 9.08 15.19 -3.57
C PHE A 46 7.94 15.39 -2.57
N ASP A 47 6.71 15.46 -3.06
CA ASP A 47 5.50 15.60 -2.24
C ASP A 47 5.13 14.24 -1.64
N GLU A 48 4.91 14.17 -0.32
CA GLU A 48 4.56 12.91 0.34
C GLU A 48 3.23 12.32 -0.17
N ARG A 49 2.29 13.16 -0.62
CA ARG A 49 1.03 12.69 -1.21
C ARG A 49 1.27 12.00 -2.54
N GLU A 50 2.17 12.56 -3.36
CA GLU A 50 2.60 11.92 -4.60
C GLU A 50 3.29 10.59 -4.31
N PHE A 51 4.07 10.52 -3.22
CA PHE A 51 4.78 9.29 -2.81
C PHE A 51 3.80 8.18 -2.50
N TRP A 52 2.80 8.49 -1.68
CA TRP A 52 1.74 7.54 -1.35
C TRP A 52 0.94 7.12 -2.60
N GLY A 53 0.70 8.04 -3.55
CA GLY A 53 0.07 7.70 -4.82
C GLY A 53 0.87 6.68 -5.64
N ILE A 54 2.18 6.88 -5.78
CA ILE A 54 3.08 5.95 -6.48
C ILE A 54 3.15 4.61 -5.74
N LEU A 55 3.33 4.64 -4.43
CA LEU A 55 3.43 3.42 -3.61
C LEU A 55 2.16 2.57 -3.69
N LEU A 56 0.97 3.18 -3.68
CA LEU A 56 -0.30 2.47 -3.87
C LEU A 56 -0.41 1.84 -5.27
N SER A 57 0.06 2.56 -6.31
CA SER A 57 0.11 2.04 -7.68
C SER A 57 1.03 0.81 -7.78
N ASP A 58 2.21 0.86 -7.15
CA ASP A 58 3.15 -0.27 -7.14
C ASP A 58 2.56 -1.49 -6.43
N ILE A 59 1.88 -1.29 -5.30
CA ILE A 59 1.16 -2.36 -4.60
C ILE A 59 0.10 -2.98 -5.52
N ALA A 60 -0.71 -2.18 -6.22
CA ALA A 60 -1.72 -2.68 -7.15
C ALA A 60 -1.09 -3.53 -8.27
N HIS A 61 0.04 -3.08 -8.83
CA HIS A 61 0.77 -3.85 -9.83
C HIS A 61 1.30 -5.18 -9.30
N HIS A 62 1.82 -5.20 -8.07
CA HIS A 62 2.27 -6.43 -7.42
C HIS A 62 1.11 -7.41 -7.16
N VAL A 63 -0.06 -6.89 -6.75
CA VAL A 63 -1.28 -7.69 -6.60
C VAL A 63 -1.71 -8.29 -7.93
N ALA A 64 -1.80 -7.49 -8.99
CA ALA A 64 -2.18 -7.97 -10.32
C ALA A 64 -1.23 -9.06 -10.84
N ASN A 65 0.09 -8.86 -10.66
CA ASN A 65 1.08 -9.87 -11.01
C ASN A 65 0.93 -11.16 -10.16
N GLY A 66 0.66 -11.03 -8.86
CA GLY A 66 0.46 -12.19 -7.99
C GLY A 66 -0.81 -12.98 -8.32
N LEU A 67 -1.89 -12.30 -8.72
CA LEU A 67 -3.15 -12.92 -9.13
C LEU A 67 -3.04 -13.64 -10.48
N ASP A 68 -2.34 -13.04 -11.45
CA ASP A 68 -1.98 -13.69 -12.71
C ASP A 68 -1.19 -14.98 -12.46
N GLN A 69 -0.09 -14.90 -11.70
CA GLN A 69 0.78 -16.05 -11.44
C GLN A 69 0.09 -17.20 -10.69
N ARG A 70 -0.86 -16.91 -9.81
CA ARG A 70 -1.51 -17.93 -8.96
C ARG A 70 -2.82 -18.45 -9.50
N PHE A 71 -3.56 -17.61 -10.22
CA PHE A 71 -4.95 -17.90 -10.62
C PHE A 71 -5.21 -17.67 -12.11
N GLY A 72 -4.24 -17.15 -12.87
CA GLY A 72 -4.34 -16.93 -14.31
C GLY A 72 -5.21 -15.73 -14.70
N TYR A 73 -5.40 -14.76 -13.80
CA TYR A 73 -6.16 -13.54 -14.10
C TYR A 73 -5.37 -12.61 -15.03
N ASP A 74 -6.06 -11.97 -15.99
CA ASP A 74 -5.41 -10.98 -16.83
C ASP A 74 -4.96 -9.77 -16.01
N ARG A 75 -3.69 -9.40 -16.15
CA ARG A 75 -3.09 -8.32 -15.36
C ARG A 75 -3.72 -6.96 -15.64
N LYS A 76 -4.10 -6.68 -16.89
CA LYS A 76 -4.68 -5.40 -17.28
C LYS A 76 -6.11 -5.28 -16.78
N GLU A 77 -6.91 -6.32 -16.94
CA GLU A 77 -8.26 -6.40 -16.39
C GLU A 77 -8.24 -6.28 -14.87
N THR A 78 -7.32 -6.98 -14.19
CA THR A 78 -7.15 -6.90 -12.74
C THR A 78 -6.79 -5.47 -12.29
N MET A 79 -5.87 -4.80 -12.98
CA MET A 79 -5.51 -3.42 -12.67
C MET A 79 -6.70 -2.46 -12.86
N ASN A 80 -7.46 -2.63 -13.94
CA ASN A 80 -8.64 -1.81 -14.21
C ASN A 80 -9.68 -1.96 -13.10
N GLU A 81 -9.96 -3.20 -12.69
CA GLU A 81 -10.90 -3.52 -11.61
C GLU A 81 -10.44 -2.87 -10.28
N ILE A 82 -9.16 -3.01 -9.92
CA ILE A 82 -8.60 -2.39 -8.70
C ILE A 82 -8.78 -0.86 -8.74
N ILE A 83 -8.49 -0.22 -9.89
CA ILE A 83 -8.62 1.24 -10.03
C ILE A 83 -10.08 1.68 -9.93
N GLU A 84 -11.00 0.97 -10.59
CA GLU A 84 -12.43 1.29 -10.58
C GLU A 84 -12.97 1.24 -9.15
N VAL A 85 -12.74 0.12 -8.45
CA VAL A 85 -13.17 -0.06 -7.06
C VAL A 85 -12.47 0.94 -6.13
N PHE A 86 -11.19 1.23 -6.33
CA PHE A 86 -10.46 2.23 -5.53
C PHE A 86 -11.09 3.62 -5.67
N VAL A 87 -11.35 4.08 -6.89
CA VAL A 87 -11.95 5.39 -7.16
C VAL A 87 -13.37 5.46 -6.60
N GLU A 88 -14.17 4.41 -6.75
CA GLU A 88 -15.53 4.35 -6.20
C GLU A 88 -15.52 4.50 -4.66
N ASN A 89 -14.52 3.90 -4.00
CA ASN A 89 -14.41 3.92 -2.55
C ASN A 89 -13.62 5.12 -2.00
N ALA A 90 -12.83 5.83 -2.82
CA ALA A 90 -12.02 6.97 -2.37
C ALA A 90 -12.84 8.13 -1.78
N SER A 91 -14.13 8.23 -2.14
CA SER A 91 -15.06 9.22 -1.60
C SER A 91 -15.80 8.76 -0.33
N LYS A 92 -15.67 7.49 0.05
CA LYS A 92 -16.32 6.89 1.21
C LYS A 92 -15.33 6.92 2.38
N SER A 93 -15.70 7.46 3.55
CA SER A 93 -14.84 7.35 4.75
C SER A 93 -14.76 5.87 5.16
N PRO A 94 -13.55 5.26 5.21
CA PRO A 94 -13.42 3.90 5.71
C PRO A 94 -13.75 3.87 7.21
N PRO A 95 -14.37 2.79 7.71
CA PRO A 95 -14.62 2.65 9.15
C PRO A 95 -13.32 2.78 9.96
N GLY A 96 -13.30 3.68 10.94
CA GLY A 96 -12.17 3.86 11.86
C GLY A 96 -11.08 4.84 11.41
N VAL A 97 -11.28 5.62 10.34
CA VAL A 97 -10.39 6.74 9.97
C VAL A 97 -10.69 8.00 10.79
N ASP A 98 -11.93 8.13 11.26
CA ASP A 98 -12.39 9.23 12.12
C ASP A 98 -12.11 8.96 13.61
N GLY A 99 -10.89 8.51 13.95
CA GLY A 99 -10.33 8.53 15.31
C GLY A 99 -11.23 8.12 16.50
N GLU A 100 -11.82 6.92 16.49
CA GLU A 100 -12.37 6.24 17.68
C GLU A 100 -11.48 5.08 18.15
#